data_AF-A0AAP9E435-F1
#
_entry.id   AF-A0AAP9E435-F1
#
_cell.length_a   1.000
_cell.length_b   1.000
_cell.length_c   1.000
_cell.angle_alpha   90.00
_cell.angle_beta   90.00
_cell.angle_gamma   90.00
#
_symmetry.space_group_name_H-M   'P 1'
#
loop_
_entity.id
_entity.type
_entity.pdbx_description
1 polymer ?
#
loop_
_entity_poly.entity_id
_entity_poly.type
_entity_poly.pdbx_seq_one_letter_code
_entity_poly.pdbx_strand_id
1 'polypeptide(L)'
;MYISQVEIANFRKLVATRIAFSDEKTVFVGANNSGKTSAMTALRRFLVDSRGFSINDFSLAHWQSMNAEGAAWEAAIKSDEALPTPKLLNFLPQLDVWLQVGKGEMHYVQKLLPTLDWKSGPLGVRLRYEPDEPIKFQQEYIAARTKAANTTAAAIKAAEGKGDAPQLELWPLNLVDFLDRRVRSFFKVKAYLLDPAKLVDPKDGLAEMQVLPEGLEPVEGNPLDGLIQIDEISAQRGFGSPTTPRVQRDEAGAEARGGRRLSTQLRSYYDNHLDWQDTPELSDIKAMEALDKARKAFDERLSESFDKALKELQKLGYPGISDPKLKIATKLKLQDGLSHDSAVQYEIPAAAGGHVHRLPEDSNGLGYQNLVSMVFGLMSYRDAWMRVGKAAAAGEDAKPPPPLHLMLVEEPEAYLHAQVQQVFISTLTMSCGTMRRLGSQPTSARSSS
;
A
#
# COMPACT_ATOMS: atom_id res chain seq x y z
N MET A 1 11.56 7.28 -18.98
CA MET A 1 11.37 8.14 -17.79
C MET A 1 11.72 7.33 -16.55
N TYR A 2 12.29 7.93 -15.50
CA TYR A 2 12.53 7.26 -14.21
C TYR A 2 12.51 8.28 -13.06
N ILE A 3 12.34 7.80 -11.82
CA ILE A 3 12.49 8.63 -10.62
C ILE A 3 13.99 8.66 -10.28
N SER A 4 14.61 9.83 -10.37
CA SER A 4 16.04 10.00 -10.10
C SER A 4 16.34 10.02 -8.60
N GLN A 5 15.54 10.76 -7.84
CA GLN A 5 15.71 10.93 -6.41
C GLN A 5 14.43 11.45 -5.77
N VAL A 6 14.34 11.28 -4.45
CA VAL A 6 13.31 11.88 -3.60
C VAL A 6 13.94 12.57 -2.41
N GLU A 7 13.28 13.62 -1.91
CA GLU A 7 13.68 14.30 -0.69
C GLU A 7 12.53 14.29 0.31
N ILE A 8 12.80 13.84 1.53
CA ILE A 8 11.83 13.73 2.60
C ILE A 8 12.20 14.72 3.69
N ALA A 9 11.23 15.50 4.17
CA ALA A 9 11.40 16.33 5.35
C ALA A 9 10.21 16.22 6.28
N ASN A 10 10.53 16.47 7.55
CA ASN A 10 9.61 16.52 8.66
C ASN A 10 8.72 15.28 8.79
N PHE A 11 9.18 14.12 8.32
CA PHE A 11 8.45 12.85 8.38
C PHE A 11 9.10 11.90 9.41
N ARG A 12 8.46 11.70 10.55
CA ARG A 12 8.96 10.88 11.68
C ARG A 12 10.39 11.25 12.13
N LYS A 13 11.39 10.49 11.70
CA LYS A 13 12.81 10.75 12.00
C LYS A 13 13.55 11.46 10.85
N LEU A 14 12.92 11.54 9.68
CA LEU A 14 13.49 12.09 8.47
C LEU A 14 13.17 13.58 8.44
N VAL A 15 14.02 14.37 9.09
CA VAL A 15 13.88 15.84 9.14
C VAL A 15 14.29 16.47 7.82
N ALA A 16 15.38 16.00 7.21
CA ALA A 16 15.85 16.41 5.89
C ALA A 16 16.73 15.30 5.30
N THR A 17 16.19 14.54 4.34
CA THR A 17 16.87 13.36 3.81
C THR A 17 16.64 13.22 2.31
N ARG A 18 17.73 13.05 1.56
CA ARG A 18 17.69 12.73 0.13
C ARG A 18 17.95 11.25 -0.08
N ILE A 19 17.16 10.64 -0.96
CA ILE A 19 17.32 9.27 -1.41
C ILE A 19 17.48 9.31 -2.92
N ALA A 20 18.67 9.00 -3.41
CA ALA A 20 18.92 8.81 -4.83
C ALA A 20 18.62 7.35 -5.21
N PHE A 21 17.91 7.16 -6.34
CA PHE A 21 17.63 5.83 -6.87
C PHE A 21 18.65 5.45 -7.92
N SER A 22 19.10 4.20 -7.88
CA SER A 22 19.97 3.63 -8.92
C SER A 22 19.15 3.10 -10.10
N ASP A 23 19.78 2.95 -11.27
CA ASP A 23 19.12 2.57 -12.53
C ASP A 23 18.44 1.20 -12.53
N GLU A 24 18.92 0.28 -11.68
CA GLU A 24 18.42 -1.10 -11.59
C GLU A 24 17.72 -1.38 -10.26
N LYS A 25 18.41 -1.21 -9.13
CA LYS A 25 17.87 -1.48 -7.80
C LYS A 25 18.51 -0.58 -6.75
N THR A 26 17.72 -0.22 -5.74
CA THR A 26 18.18 0.58 -4.60
C THR A 26 17.95 -0.22 -3.33
N VAL A 27 18.98 -0.39 -2.51
CA VAL A 27 18.91 -1.16 -1.26
C VAL A 27 19.20 -0.23 -0.09
N PHE A 28 18.27 -0.15 0.87
CA PHE A 28 18.50 0.59 2.11
C PHE A 28 19.12 -0.32 3.15
N VAL A 29 20.40 -0.10 3.45
CA VAL A 29 21.14 -0.81 4.51
C VAL A 29 21.51 0.20 5.59
N GLY A 30 21.31 -0.16 6.85
CA GLY A 30 21.61 0.71 7.98
C GLY A 30 21.21 0.06 9.29
N ALA A 31 21.61 0.68 10.40
CA ALA A 31 21.27 0.20 11.73
C ALA A 31 19.74 0.13 11.95
N ASN A 32 19.33 -0.62 12.98
CA ASN A 32 17.96 -0.56 13.44
C ASN A 32 17.61 0.86 13.87
N ASN A 33 16.39 1.29 13.54
CA ASN A 33 15.88 2.63 13.88
C ASN A 33 16.58 3.80 13.15
N SER A 34 17.31 3.53 12.06
CA SER A 34 17.98 4.55 11.22
C SER A 34 17.06 5.28 10.24
N GLY A 35 15.76 4.95 10.21
CA GLY A 35 14.76 5.59 9.34
C GLY A 35 14.42 4.85 8.04
N LYS A 36 14.94 3.63 7.80
CA LYS A 36 14.65 2.82 6.60
C LYS A 36 13.14 2.61 6.38
N THR A 37 12.46 2.04 7.37
CA THR A 37 11.00 1.82 7.35
C THR A 37 10.24 3.17 7.32
N SER A 38 10.77 4.22 7.94
CA SER A 38 10.18 5.56 7.86
C SER A 38 10.19 6.11 6.43
N ALA A 39 11.28 5.90 5.68
CA ALA A 39 11.39 6.32 4.29
C ALA A 39 10.39 5.58 3.39
N MET A 40 10.29 4.24 3.56
CA MET A 40 9.28 3.44 2.85
C MET A 40 7.85 3.89 3.19
N THR A 41 7.60 4.16 4.47
CA THR A 41 6.28 4.64 4.92
C THR A 41 5.97 6.03 4.34
N ALA A 42 6.95 6.93 4.25
CA ALA A 42 6.78 8.25 3.64
C ALA A 42 6.36 8.12 2.17
N LEU A 43 7.10 7.33 1.38
CA LEU A 43 6.77 7.06 -0.02
C LEU A 43 5.34 6.52 -0.16
N ARG A 44 4.95 5.55 0.68
CA ARG A 44 3.59 5.02 0.71
C ARG A 44 2.54 6.09 1.03
N ARG A 45 2.76 6.88 2.07
CA ARG A 45 1.79 7.90 2.53
C ARG A 45 1.56 8.99 1.50
N PHE A 46 2.63 9.47 0.86
CA PHE A 46 2.52 10.54 -0.14
C PHE A 46 2.04 10.06 -1.50
N LEU A 47 2.45 8.86 -1.93
CA LEU A 47 2.24 8.43 -3.32
C LEU A 47 1.13 7.38 -3.48
N VAL A 48 0.72 6.69 -2.42
CA VAL A 48 -0.28 5.60 -2.48
C VAL A 48 -1.51 5.89 -1.63
N ASP A 49 -1.31 6.14 -0.34
CA ASP A 49 -2.40 6.27 0.63
C ASP A 49 -2.23 7.50 1.53
N SER A 50 -2.66 8.63 0.98
CA SER A 50 -2.70 9.92 1.67
C SER A 50 -3.76 10.00 2.77
N ARG A 51 -4.68 9.03 2.87
CA ARG A 51 -5.66 8.98 3.96
C ARG A 51 -5.09 8.38 5.24
N GLY A 52 -4.00 7.64 5.12
CA GLY A 52 -3.40 6.94 6.24
C GLY A 52 -2.53 7.81 7.16
N PHE A 53 -2.27 9.07 6.83
CA PHE A 53 -1.49 9.98 7.69
C PHE A 53 -2.08 10.08 9.10
N SER A 54 -1.19 10.24 10.08
CA SER A 54 -1.52 10.57 11.48
C SER A 54 -0.54 11.59 12.03
N ILE A 55 -0.80 12.12 13.23
CA ILE A 55 0.14 13.03 13.89
C ILE A 55 1.51 12.38 14.16
N ASN A 56 1.53 11.05 14.32
CA ASN A 56 2.76 10.28 14.52
C ASN A 56 3.63 10.18 13.25
N ASP A 57 3.12 10.61 12.09
CA ASP A 57 3.93 10.74 10.87
C ASP A 57 4.68 12.08 10.81
N PHE A 58 4.33 13.05 11.65
CA PHE A 58 5.07 14.31 11.80
C PHE A 58 6.36 14.07 12.60
N SER A 59 7.40 14.85 12.31
CA SER A 59 8.64 14.73 13.08
C SER A 59 8.46 15.22 14.51
N LEU A 60 8.81 14.35 15.47
CA LEU A 60 8.73 14.63 16.90
C LEU A 60 9.51 15.90 17.28
N ALA A 61 10.60 16.19 16.56
CA ALA A 61 11.42 17.39 16.74
C ALA A 61 10.63 18.71 16.63
N HIS A 62 9.46 18.70 15.96
CA HIS A 62 8.65 19.90 15.76
C HIS A 62 7.43 19.98 16.67
N TRP A 63 7.11 18.95 17.45
CA TRP A 63 5.90 18.92 18.28
C TRP A 63 5.86 20.06 19.31
N GLN A 64 7.01 20.35 19.92
CA GLN A 64 7.11 21.48 20.86
C GLN A 64 6.87 22.83 20.17
N SER A 65 7.44 23.05 18.98
CA SER A 65 7.24 24.26 18.20
C SER A 65 5.79 24.40 17.73
N MET A 66 5.14 23.30 17.31
CA MET A 66 3.72 23.30 16.95
C MET A 66 2.84 23.65 18.16
N ASN A 67 3.14 23.10 19.34
CA ASN A 67 2.42 23.45 20.57
C ASN A 67 2.64 24.92 20.96
N ALA A 68 3.83 25.47 20.72
CA ALA A 68 4.10 26.88 20.95
C ALA A 68 3.30 27.79 20.00
N GLU A 69 3.14 27.42 18.73
CA GLU A 69 2.24 28.12 17.80
C GLU A 69 0.79 28.11 18.30
N GLY A 70 0.28 26.94 18.73
CA GLY A 70 -1.05 26.83 19.33
C GLY A 70 -1.23 27.71 20.58
N ALA A 71 -0.23 27.73 21.46
CA ALA A 71 -0.23 28.58 22.65
C ALA A 71 -0.20 30.08 22.31
N ALA A 72 0.53 30.47 21.26
CA ALA A 72 0.56 31.85 20.78
C ALA A 72 -0.82 32.29 20.27
N TRP A 73 -1.55 31.42 19.57
CA TRP A 73 -2.92 31.70 19.13
C TRP A 73 -3.88 31.86 20.32
N GLU A 74 -3.75 31.02 21.34
CA GLU A 74 -4.53 31.15 22.58
C GLU A 74 -4.22 32.45 23.33
N ALA A 75 -2.96 32.88 23.37
CA ALA A 75 -2.53 34.12 24.01
C ALA A 75 -3.11 35.35 23.30
N ALA A 76 -3.07 35.37 21.96
CA ALA A 76 -3.63 36.48 21.16
C ALA A 76 -5.12 36.69 21.45
N ILE A 77 -5.90 35.60 21.54
CA ILE A 77 -7.34 35.68 21.86
C ILE A 77 -7.58 36.18 23.30
N LYS A 78 -6.73 35.81 24.26
CA LYS A 78 -6.86 36.30 25.65
C LYS A 78 -6.53 37.78 25.78
N SER A 79 -5.63 38.28 24.93
CA SER A 79 -5.20 39.69 24.89
C SER A 79 -6.06 40.56 23.97
N ASP A 80 -7.10 40.01 23.34
CA ASP A 80 -7.92 40.70 22.31
C ASP A 80 -7.08 41.22 21.12
N GLU A 81 -6.02 40.49 20.78
CA GLU A 81 -5.12 40.80 19.67
C GLU A 81 -5.53 40.04 18.39
N ALA A 82 -5.13 40.61 17.24
CA ALA A 82 -5.32 39.93 15.96
C ALA A 82 -4.55 38.60 15.91
N LEU A 83 -5.19 37.55 15.42
CA LEU A 83 -4.56 36.23 15.31
C LEU A 83 -3.36 36.28 14.35
N PRO A 84 -2.19 35.77 14.77
CA PRO A 84 -1.04 35.71 13.90
C PRO A 84 -1.27 34.68 12.79
N THR A 85 -0.68 34.91 11.62
CA THR A 85 -0.72 33.93 10.51
C THR A 85 -0.09 32.61 10.95
N PRO A 86 -0.76 31.45 10.76
CA PRO A 86 -0.22 30.16 11.16
C PRO A 86 1.13 29.83 10.49
N LYS A 87 2.21 29.74 11.26
CA LYS A 87 3.55 29.42 10.74
C LYS A 87 3.83 27.91 10.76
N LEU A 88 2.88 27.12 10.28
CA LEU A 88 2.98 25.67 10.36
C LEU A 88 3.88 25.05 9.30
N LEU A 89 4.06 25.72 8.15
CA LEU A 89 4.70 25.17 6.95
C LEU A 89 6.08 24.54 7.20
N ASN A 90 6.85 25.09 8.13
CA ASN A 90 8.20 24.63 8.46
C ASN A 90 8.23 23.27 9.19
N PHE A 91 7.09 22.81 9.69
CA PHE A 91 6.97 21.61 10.52
C PHE A 91 6.24 20.47 9.79
N LEU A 92 5.72 20.73 8.60
CA LEU A 92 4.83 19.82 7.89
C LEU A 92 5.61 18.75 7.12
N PRO A 93 5.16 17.50 7.14
CA PRO A 93 5.72 16.46 6.30
C PRO A 93 5.66 16.84 4.82
N GLN A 94 6.76 16.61 4.12
CA GLN A 94 6.86 16.87 2.68
C GLN A 94 7.76 15.84 1.98
N LEU A 95 7.43 15.57 0.72
CA LEU A 95 8.14 14.68 -0.19
C LEU A 95 8.35 15.38 -1.53
N ASP A 96 9.60 15.60 -1.92
CA ASP A 96 9.95 16.02 -3.27
C ASP A 96 10.24 14.78 -4.12
N VAL A 97 9.65 14.72 -5.31
CA VAL A 97 9.86 13.65 -6.29
C VAL A 97 10.49 14.27 -7.53
N TRP A 98 11.68 13.81 -7.88
CA TRP A 98 12.43 14.28 -9.05
C TRP A 98 12.45 13.22 -10.14
N LEU A 99 11.74 13.51 -11.23
CA LEU A 99 11.65 12.66 -12.41
C LEU A 99 12.68 13.08 -13.46
N GLN A 100 13.35 12.10 -14.06
CA GLN A 100 14.12 12.30 -15.28
C GLN A 100 13.30 11.82 -16.47
N VAL A 101 12.96 12.75 -17.36
CA VAL A 101 12.10 12.49 -18.53
C VAL A 101 12.91 12.58 -19.82
N GLY A 102 12.82 11.55 -20.64
CA GLY A 102 13.49 11.46 -21.94
C GLY A 102 12.75 12.22 -23.05
N LYS A 103 13.40 12.31 -24.21
CA LYS A 103 12.78 12.88 -25.42
C LYS A 103 11.61 12.00 -25.86
N GLY A 104 10.46 12.60 -26.15
CA GLY A 104 9.26 11.90 -26.63
C GLY A 104 8.35 11.33 -25.52
N GLU A 105 8.66 11.60 -24.25
CA GLU A 105 7.83 11.16 -23.10
C GLU A 105 6.99 12.30 -22.50
N MET A 106 6.99 13.47 -23.14
CA MET A 106 6.30 14.69 -22.69
C MET A 106 4.79 14.48 -22.50
N HIS A 107 4.16 13.61 -23.29
CA HIS A 107 2.73 13.34 -23.21
C HIS A 107 2.29 12.72 -21.89
N TYR A 108 3.20 12.06 -21.16
CA TYR A 108 2.90 11.54 -19.83
C TYR A 108 2.85 12.66 -18.77
N VAL A 109 3.74 13.65 -18.88
CA VAL A 109 4.00 14.64 -17.83
C VAL A 109 3.37 16.01 -18.10
N GLN A 110 2.32 16.08 -18.93
CA GLN A 110 1.72 17.35 -19.37
C GLN A 110 1.33 18.28 -18.21
N LYS A 111 0.84 17.72 -17.10
CA LYS A 111 0.44 18.47 -15.88
C LYS A 111 1.62 19.03 -15.09
N LEU A 112 2.84 18.62 -15.42
CA LEU A 112 4.08 18.94 -14.70
C LEU A 112 5.02 19.83 -15.51
N LEU A 113 4.62 20.24 -16.72
CA LEU A 113 5.48 21.00 -17.60
C LEU A 113 5.65 22.44 -17.06
N PRO A 114 6.89 22.91 -16.85
CA PRO A 114 7.14 24.27 -16.39
C PRO A 114 6.86 25.30 -17.50
N THR A 115 7.12 24.91 -18.75
CA THR A 115 6.96 25.76 -19.94
C THR A 115 6.49 24.94 -21.14
N LEU A 116 5.85 25.60 -22.12
CA LEU A 116 5.34 24.95 -23.35
C LEU A 116 6.44 24.49 -24.31
N ASP A 117 7.63 25.08 -24.22
CA ASP A 117 8.81 24.74 -25.03
C ASP A 117 9.69 23.64 -24.41
N TRP A 118 9.33 23.15 -23.23
CA TRP A 118 10.07 22.11 -22.53
C TRP A 118 10.02 20.79 -23.31
N LYS A 119 11.20 20.17 -23.54
CA LYS A 119 11.33 18.96 -24.38
C LYS A 119 11.71 17.70 -23.63
N SER A 120 12.64 17.82 -22.68
CA SER A 120 13.19 16.71 -21.89
C SER A 120 14.04 17.27 -20.76
N GLY A 121 14.17 16.55 -19.66
CA GLY A 121 15.00 16.94 -18.54
C GLY A 121 14.42 16.55 -17.18
N PRO A 122 14.99 17.11 -16.10
CA PRO A 122 14.46 16.94 -14.76
C PRO A 122 13.13 17.69 -14.58
N LEU A 123 12.17 17.05 -13.91
CA LEU A 123 10.94 17.65 -13.41
C LEU A 123 10.79 17.32 -11.92
N GLY A 124 10.52 18.33 -11.11
CA GLY A 124 10.34 18.15 -9.67
C GLY A 124 8.92 18.47 -9.23
N VAL A 125 8.39 17.67 -8.32
CA VAL A 125 7.08 17.89 -7.69
C VAL A 125 7.24 17.75 -6.19
N ARG A 126 6.84 18.76 -5.43
CA ARG A 126 6.71 18.67 -3.98
C ARG A 126 5.29 18.25 -3.61
N LEU A 127 5.17 17.21 -2.82
CA LEU A 127 3.95 16.82 -2.14
C LEU A 127 4.07 17.22 -0.67
N ARG A 128 3.21 18.11 -0.19
CA ARG A 128 3.21 18.58 1.21
C ARG A 128 1.89 18.23 1.88
N TYR A 129 1.98 17.65 3.07
CA TYR A 129 0.79 17.32 3.87
C TYR A 129 0.44 18.51 4.77
N GLU A 130 -0.57 19.29 4.38
CA GLU A 130 -0.86 20.58 5.01
C GLU A 130 -2.35 20.88 5.15
N PRO A 131 -2.73 21.86 6.00
CA PRO A 131 -4.11 22.26 6.15
C PRO A 131 -4.71 22.70 4.81
N ASP A 132 -5.91 22.20 4.52
CA ASP A 132 -6.66 22.61 3.34
C ASP A 132 -7.04 24.09 3.43
N GLU A 133 -7.59 24.48 4.58
CA GLU A 133 -7.98 25.83 4.95
C GLU A 133 -7.25 26.27 6.25
N PRO A 134 -6.04 26.86 6.17
CA PRO A 134 -5.21 27.15 7.35
C PRO A 134 -5.87 28.05 8.40
N ILE A 135 -6.63 29.07 7.95
CA ILE A 135 -7.32 30.03 8.83
C ILE A 135 -8.46 29.33 9.58
N LYS A 136 -9.29 28.56 8.88
CA LYS A 136 -10.39 27.82 9.48
C LYS A 136 -9.88 26.75 10.45
N PHE A 137 -8.80 26.06 10.10
CA PHE A 137 -8.12 25.13 10.99
C PHE A 137 -7.70 25.81 12.30
N GLN A 138 -7.06 26.99 12.22
CA GLN A 138 -6.66 27.78 13.39
C GLN A 138 -7.88 28.17 14.25
N GLN A 139 -8.96 28.62 13.63
CA GLN A 139 -10.21 28.99 14.32
C GLN A 139 -10.86 27.81 15.03
N GLU A 140 -10.91 26.63 14.40
CA GLU A 140 -11.50 25.43 15.01
C GLU A 140 -10.68 24.91 16.19
N TYR A 141 -9.35 24.98 16.12
CA TYR A 141 -8.48 24.69 17.27
C TYR A 141 -8.78 25.62 18.46
N ILE A 142 -8.81 26.94 18.21
CA ILE A 142 -9.11 27.94 19.24
C ILE A 142 -10.49 27.70 19.84
N ALA A 143 -11.51 27.45 19.00
CA ALA A 143 -12.86 27.18 19.48
C ALA A 143 -12.91 25.95 20.39
N ALA A 144 -12.18 24.89 20.05
CA ALA A 144 -12.08 23.69 20.87
C ALA A 144 -11.40 23.98 22.22
N ARG A 145 -10.29 24.73 22.22
CA ARG A 145 -9.56 25.14 23.45
C ARG A 145 -10.40 26.04 24.35
N THR A 146 -11.08 27.03 23.79
CA THR A 146 -11.97 27.93 24.54
C THR A 146 -13.14 27.17 25.15
N LYS A 147 -13.75 26.24 24.41
CA LYS A 147 -14.84 25.39 24.93
C LYS A 147 -14.37 24.50 26.08
N ALA A 148 -13.20 23.89 25.95
CA ALA A 148 -12.60 23.08 27.01
C ALA A 148 -12.35 23.93 28.26
N ALA A 149 -11.68 25.09 28.12
CA ALA A 149 -11.39 26.00 29.21
C ALA A 149 -12.66 26.50 29.94
N ASN A 150 -13.70 26.89 29.19
CA ASN A 150 -14.96 27.34 29.75
C ASN A 150 -15.69 26.24 30.53
N THR A 151 -15.63 25.00 30.02
CA THR A 151 -16.27 23.85 30.66
C THR A 151 -15.54 23.46 31.94
N THR A 152 -14.20 23.46 31.93
CA THR A 152 -13.39 23.24 33.14
C THR A 152 -13.65 24.33 34.18
N ALA A 153 -13.69 25.60 33.77
CA ALA A 153 -14.02 26.71 34.67
C ALA A 153 -15.43 26.59 35.27
N ALA A 154 -16.42 26.18 34.47
CA ALA A 154 -17.79 25.96 34.95
C ALA A 154 -17.88 24.77 35.93
N ALA A 155 -17.13 23.69 35.67
CA ALA A 155 -17.07 22.53 36.55
C ALA A 155 -16.42 22.87 37.90
N ILE A 156 -15.33 23.67 37.89
CA ILE A 156 -14.68 24.16 39.11
C ILE A 156 -15.67 24.99 39.93
N LYS A 157 -16.36 25.96 39.31
CA LYS A 157 -17.38 26.78 39.98
C LYS A 157 -18.53 25.95 40.55
N ALA A 158 -18.97 24.91 39.85
CA ALA A 158 -20.05 24.03 40.32
C ALA A 158 -19.63 23.14 41.50
N ALA A 159 -18.34 22.89 41.67
CA ALA A 159 -17.75 22.10 42.76
C ALA A 159 -17.38 22.94 43.99
N GLU A 160 -17.43 24.28 43.90
CA GLU A 160 -17.19 25.17 45.05
C GLU A 160 -18.12 24.81 46.23
N GLY A 161 -17.52 24.38 47.34
CA GLY A 161 -18.22 23.99 48.56
C GLY A 161 -18.69 22.53 48.66
N LYS A 162 -18.36 21.65 47.70
CA LYS A 162 -18.80 20.23 47.69
C LYS A 162 -17.68 19.18 47.79
N GLY A 163 -16.43 19.58 48.04
CA GLY A 163 -15.28 18.69 48.18
C GLY A 163 -14.07 19.17 47.36
N ASP A 164 -13.15 18.25 47.04
CA ASP A 164 -11.99 18.55 46.19
C ASP A 164 -12.43 18.92 44.76
N ALA A 165 -11.75 19.93 44.20
CA ALA A 165 -12.01 20.39 42.85
C ALA A 165 -11.74 19.26 41.83
N PRO A 166 -12.58 19.10 40.80
CA PRO A 166 -12.36 18.09 39.77
C PRO A 166 -11.06 18.37 39.02
N GLN A 167 -10.06 17.50 39.18
CA GLN A 167 -8.83 17.49 38.40
C GLN A 167 -9.09 16.79 37.06
N LEU A 168 -9.77 17.46 36.14
CA LEU A 168 -10.06 16.91 34.81
C LEU A 168 -9.51 17.83 33.72
N GLU A 169 -8.53 17.32 32.97
CA GLU A 169 -8.04 17.98 31.76
C GLU A 169 -8.92 17.59 30.58
N LEU A 170 -9.59 18.57 29.97
CA LEU A 170 -10.47 18.35 28.83
C LEU A 170 -9.70 18.48 27.51
N TRP A 171 -9.99 17.60 26.58
CA TRP A 171 -9.46 17.67 25.21
C TRP A 171 -9.95 18.94 24.49
N PRO A 172 -9.11 19.58 23.65
CA PRO A 172 -7.69 19.29 23.44
C PRO A 172 -6.79 19.96 24.49
N LEU A 173 -5.69 19.29 24.87
CA LEU A 173 -4.67 19.83 25.77
C LEU A 173 -3.78 20.88 25.09
N ASN A 174 -3.40 20.62 23.84
CA ASN A 174 -2.53 21.45 23.01
C ASN A 174 -2.77 21.15 21.52
N LEU A 175 -2.01 21.80 20.62
CA LEU A 175 -2.18 21.65 19.18
C LEU A 175 -1.95 20.22 18.69
N VAL A 176 -0.94 19.54 19.21
CA VAL A 176 -0.64 18.15 18.84
C VAL A 176 -1.77 17.21 19.26
N ASP A 177 -2.30 17.35 20.48
CA ASP A 177 -3.44 16.55 20.97
C ASP A 177 -4.73 16.83 20.17
N PHE A 178 -4.91 18.07 19.70
CA PHE A 178 -6.00 18.38 18.76
C PHE A 178 -5.82 17.65 17.43
N LEU A 179 -4.62 17.68 16.86
CA LEU A 179 -4.29 17.03 15.60
C LEU A 179 -4.37 15.52 15.68
N ASP A 180 -4.05 14.90 16.82
CA ASP A 180 -4.14 13.45 17.01
C ASP A 180 -5.53 12.91 16.62
N ARG A 181 -6.60 13.63 16.98
CA ARG A 181 -7.98 13.24 16.65
C ARG A 181 -8.51 13.78 15.32
N ARG A 182 -7.92 14.86 14.80
CA ARG A 182 -8.55 15.67 13.74
C ARG A 182 -7.68 15.94 12.52
N VAL A 183 -6.42 15.52 12.50
CA VAL A 183 -5.48 15.83 11.40
C VAL A 183 -6.06 15.46 10.02
N ARG A 184 -6.68 14.28 9.91
CA ARG A 184 -7.28 13.79 8.66
C ARG A 184 -8.46 14.63 8.15
N SER A 185 -9.13 15.36 9.03
CA SER A 185 -10.26 16.22 8.67
C SER A 185 -9.81 17.56 8.09
N PHE A 186 -8.61 18.02 8.46
CA PHE A 186 -8.10 19.33 8.09
C PHE A 186 -6.99 19.29 7.05
N PHE A 187 -6.20 18.21 7.00
CA PHE A 187 -4.99 18.13 6.20
C PHE A 187 -5.20 17.30 4.94
N LYS A 188 -4.60 17.77 3.85
CA LYS A 188 -4.54 17.08 2.56
C LYS A 188 -3.13 17.15 2.01
N VAL A 189 -2.79 16.21 1.12
CA VAL A 189 -1.56 16.32 0.33
C VAL A 189 -1.82 17.31 -0.81
N LYS A 190 -1.05 18.39 -0.85
CA LYS A 190 -1.05 19.38 -1.93
C LYS A 190 0.25 19.26 -2.73
N ALA A 191 0.15 19.43 -4.05
CA ALA A 191 1.28 19.28 -4.96
C ALA A 191 1.76 20.63 -5.47
N TYR A 192 3.08 20.83 -5.59
CA TYR A 192 3.71 22.05 -6.07
C TYR A 192 4.79 21.73 -7.09
N LEU A 193 4.86 22.49 -8.17
CA LEU A 193 5.93 22.36 -9.16
C LEU A 193 7.23 22.94 -8.60
N LEU A 194 8.31 22.21 -8.79
CA LEU A 194 9.65 22.63 -8.38
C LEU A 194 10.45 23.14 -9.59
N ASP A 195 11.44 23.97 -9.29
CA ASP A 195 12.34 24.54 -10.30
C ASP A 195 13.59 23.68 -10.35
N PRO A 196 13.85 22.95 -11.46
CA PRO A 196 15.03 22.09 -11.55
C PRO A 196 16.35 22.83 -11.43
N ALA A 197 16.40 24.14 -11.70
CA ALA A 197 17.61 24.94 -11.54
C ALA A 197 17.96 25.21 -10.07
N LYS A 198 16.99 25.04 -9.15
CA LYS A 198 17.17 25.24 -7.70
C LYS A 198 17.43 23.94 -6.95
N LEU A 199 17.56 22.83 -7.66
CA LEU A 199 17.97 21.56 -7.10
C LEU A 199 19.46 21.61 -6.74
N VAL A 200 19.77 21.63 -5.45
CA VAL A 200 21.14 21.68 -4.91
C VAL A 200 21.54 20.33 -4.34
N ASP A 201 22.83 20.02 -4.24
CA ASP A 201 23.26 18.78 -3.59
C ASP A 201 23.16 18.86 -2.05
N PRO A 202 22.97 17.72 -1.35
CA PRO A 202 22.91 17.71 0.10
C PRO A 202 24.20 18.25 0.73
N LYS A 203 24.05 19.07 1.78
CA LYS A 203 25.16 19.62 2.54
C LYS A 203 25.26 18.92 3.88
N ASP A 204 26.45 18.45 4.24
CA ASP A 204 26.69 17.70 5.49
C ASP A 204 25.75 16.48 5.68
N GLY A 205 25.31 15.87 4.56
CA GLY A 205 24.38 14.74 4.56
C GLY A 205 22.91 15.09 4.75
N LEU A 206 22.56 16.38 4.87
CA LEU A 206 21.20 16.87 4.97
C LEU A 206 20.70 17.39 3.63
N ALA A 207 19.47 17.02 3.27
CA ALA A 207 18.83 17.53 2.07
C ALA A 207 18.49 19.03 2.23
N GLU A 208 18.88 19.84 1.26
CA GLU A 208 18.48 21.24 1.19
C GLU A 208 17.29 21.39 0.23
N MET A 209 16.09 21.27 0.80
CA MET A 209 14.87 21.38 0.02
C MET A 209 14.64 22.80 -0.51
N GLN A 210 14.23 22.90 -1.78
CA GLN A 210 13.92 24.17 -2.42
C GLN A 210 12.87 24.95 -1.61
N VAL A 211 13.10 26.25 -1.37
CA VAL A 211 12.07 27.13 -0.80
C VAL A 211 11.03 27.46 -1.87
N LEU A 212 9.76 27.23 -1.56
CA LEU A 212 8.66 27.61 -2.44
C LEU A 212 8.39 29.13 -2.33
N PRO A 213 8.16 29.84 -3.43
CA PRO A 213 7.76 31.25 -3.40
C PRO A 213 6.49 31.47 -2.57
N GLU A 214 6.42 32.59 -1.86
CA GLU A 214 5.19 33.00 -1.17
C GLU A 214 4.06 33.22 -2.17
N GLY A 215 2.89 32.63 -1.90
CA GLY A 215 1.71 32.72 -2.76
C GLY A 215 1.68 31.72 -3.93
N LEU A 216 2.64 30.79 -4.02
CA LEU A 216 2.55 29.70 -5.02
C LEU A 216 1.31 28.84 -4.75
N GLU A 217 0.43 28.74 -5.75
CA GLU A 217 -0.75 27.89 -5.66
C GLU A 217 -0.41 26.42 -5.94
N PRO A 218 -1.07 25.48 -5.24
CA PRO A 218 -0.90 24.07 -5.51
C PRO A 218 -1.47 23.70 -6.89
N VAL A 219 -0.88 22.68 -7.51
CA VAL A 219 -1.42 22.05 -8.71
C VAL A 219 -2.77 21.41 -8.39
N GLU A 220 -3.72 21.54 -9.31
CA GLU A 220 -5.03 20.94 -9.16
C GLU A 220 -4.94 19.39 -9.20
N GLY A 221 -5.41 18.76 -8.11
CA GLY A 221 -5.39 17.30 -7.96
C GLY A 221 -4.00 16.72 -7.73
N ASN A 222 -3.87 15.41 -7.93
CA ASN A 222 -2.57 14.73 -7.87
C ASN A 222 -1.95 14.68 -9.27
N PRO A 223 -0.85 15.40 -9.54
CA PRO A 223 -0.25 15.41 -10.87
C PRO A 223 0.56 14.15 -11.17
N LEU A 224 0.80 13.29 -10.18
CA LEU A 224 1.43 11.98 -10.34
C LEU A 224 0.40 10.86 -10.61
N ASP A 225 -0.90 11.18 -10.59
CA ASP A 225 -1.95 10.20 -10.87
C ASP A 225 -1.84 9.66 -12.30
N GLY A 226 -1.78 8.34 -12.42
CA GLY A 226 -1.53 7.66 -13.70
C GLY A 226 -0.08 7.71 -14.21
N LEU A 227 0.84 8.40 -13.52
CA LEU A 227 2.27 8.40 -13.85
C LEU A 227 3.05 7.30 -13.13
N ILE A 228 2.74 7.06 -11.87
CA ILE A 228 3.46 6.13 -11.00
C ILE A 228 2.49 5.10 -10.43
N GLN A 229 2.70 3.83 -10.77
CA GLN A 229 2.16 2.68 -10.05
C GLN A 229 3.10 2.34 -8.91
N ILE A 230 2.57 2.07 -7.72
CA ILE A 230 3.38 1.65 -6.57
C ILE A 230 2.77 0.41 -5.95
N ASP A 231 3.59 -0.61 -5.77
CA ASP A 231 3.22 -1.83 -5.08
C ASP A 231 4.18 -2.10 -3.92
N GLU A 232 3.64 -2.62 -2.82
CA GLU A 232 4.39 -2.84 -1.58
C GLU A 232 4.30 -4.30 -1.13
N ILE A 233 5.45 -4.86 -0.78
CA ILE A 233 5.58 -6.12 -0.06
C ILE A 233 6.13 -5.78 1.33
N SER A 234 5.22 -5.64 2.30
CA SER A 234 5.58 -5.35 3.70
C SER A 234 6.18 -6.57 4.40
N ALA A 235 6.97 -6.32 5.45
CA ALA A 235 7.61 -7.37 6.22
C ALA A 235 6.60 -8.30 6.94
N GLN A 236 6.74 -9.62 6.77
CA GLN A 236 5.94 -10.62 7.48
C GLN A 236 6.56 -10.94 8.85
N ARG A 237 5.95 -10.44 9.94
CA ARG A 237 6.44 -10.65 11.33
C ARG A 237 5.67 -11.74 12.11
N GLY A 238 4.72 -12.43 11.46
CA GLY A 238 3.91 -13.45 12.10
C GLY A 238 4.58 -14.82 12.08
N PHE A 239 4.65 -15.48 13.22
CA PHE A 239 4.88 -16.93 13.27
C PHE A 239 3.62 -17.61 12.74
N GLY A 240 3.75 -18.50 11.75
CA GLY A 240 2.65 -19.18 11.05
C GLY A 240 1.84 -20.13 11.94
N SER A 241 1.16 -19.61 12.96
CA SER A 241 0.23 -20.38 13.77
C SER A 241 -1.13 -20.46 13.07
N PRO A 242 -1.74 -21.64 12.95
CA PRO A 242 -3.06 -21.84 12.32
C PRO A 242 -4.24 -21.32 13.15
N THR A 243 -3.99 -20.70 14.31
CA THR A 243 -5.03 -20.25 15.22
C THR A 243 -5.54 -18.86 14.86
N THR A 244 -6.60 -18.86 14.04
CA THR A 244 -7.53 -17.75 13.75
C THR A 244 -6.91 -16.49 13.13
N PRO A 245 -7.51 -15.92 12.07
CA PRO A 245 -7.26 -14.53 11.74
C PRO A 245 -7.88 -13.69 12.87
N ARG A 246 -7.13 -13.49 13.96
CA ARG A 246 -7.38 -12.32 14.80
C ARG A 246 -7.10 -11.14 13.89
N VAL A 247 -8.17 -10.52 13.42
CA VAL A 247 -8.19 -9.19 12.84
C VAL A 247 -7.58 -8.27 13.88
N GLN A 248 -6.26 -8.12 13.87
CA GLN A 248 -5.61 -7.00 14.54
C GLN A 248 -5.97 -5.79 13.70
N ARG A 249 -6.97 -5.04 14.19
CA ARG A 249 -7.13 -3.65 13.78
C ARG A 249 -5.92 -2.93 14.36
N ASP A 250 -5.06 -2.42 13.50
CA ASP A 250 -4.16 -1.36 13.94
C ASP A 250 -5.02 -0.18 14.42
N GLU A 251 -4.51 0.61 15.36
CA GLU A 251 -5.17 1.80 15.95
C GLU A 251 -5.63 2.84 14.89
N ALA A 252 -5.19 2.69 13.63
CA ALA A 252 -5.56 3.50 12.48
C ALA A 252 -6.79 2.99 11.68
N GLY A 253 -7.41 1.87 12.06
CA GLY A 253 -8.57 1.29 11.37
C GLY A 253 -8.25 0.63 10.01
N ALA A 254 -6.96 0.49 9.67
CA ALA A 254 -6.53 -0.31 8.53
C ALA A 254 -6.41 -1.78 8.95
N GLU A 255 -6.95 -2.68 8.12
CA GLU A 255 -6.78 -4.12 8.29
C GLU A 255 -5.29 -4.45 8.20
N ALA A 256 -4.67 -4.83 9.32
CA ALA A 256 -3.37 -5.46 9.27
C ALA A 256 -3.56 -6.81 8.57
N ARG A 257 -3.12 -6.89 7.31
CA ARG A 257 -3.03 -8.15 6.56
C ARG A 257 -2.02 -9.03 7.31
N GLY A 258 -2.51 -9.84 8.26
CA GLY A 258 -1.73 -10.89 8.90
C GLY A 258 -1.00 -11.71 7.84
N GLY A 259 0.21 -12.20 8.17
CA GLY A 259 1.11 -12.89 7.25
C GLY A 259 0.37 -13.78 6.27
N ARG A 260 0.40 -13.41 4.98
CA ARG A 260 -0.36 -14.11 3.95
C ARG A 260 0.28 -15.47 3.74
N ARG A 261 -0.47 -16.54 4.00
CA ARG A 261 -0.11 -17.91 3.65
C ARG A 261 0.20 -18.01 2.15
N LEU A 262 1.13 -18.89 1.77
CA LEU A 262 1.54 -19.04 0.38
C LEU A 262 0.37 -19.59 -0.46
N SER A 263 -0.42 -20.50 0.12
CA SER A 263 -1.71 -20.96 -0.43
C SER A 263 -2.63 -19.81 -0.84
N THR A 264 -2.78 -18.79 0.01
CA THR A 264 -3.62 -17.61 -0.26
C THR A 264 -3.07 -16.75 -1.39
N GLN A 265 -1.73 -16.58 -1.46
CA GLN A 265 -1.08 -15.83 -2.53
C GLN A 265 -1.17 -16.54 -3.87
N LEU A 266 -0.94 -17.85 -3.91
CA LEU A 266 -1.07 -18.67 -5.12
C LEU A 266 -2.50 -18.66 -5.64
N ARG A 267 -3.49 -18.75 -4.74
CA ARG A 267 -4.89 -18.60 -5.09
C ARG A 267 -5.15 -17.23 -5.72
N SER A 268 -4.74 -16.14 -5.06
CA SER A 268 -4.94 -14.79 -5.60
C SER A 268 -4.25 -14.61 -6.96
N TYR A 269 -3.07 -15.21 -7.15
CA TYR A 269 -2.38 -15.19 -8.42
C TYR A 269 -3.17 -15.95 -9.50
N TYR A 270 -3.68 -17.13 -9.16
CA TYR A 270 -4.54 -17.92 -10.05
C TYR A 270 -5.81 -17.15 -10.44
N ASP A 271 -6.53 -16.59 -9.47
CA ASP A 271 -7.77 -15.84 -9.69
C ASP A 271 -7.55 -14.65 -10.63
N ASN A 272 -6.44 -13.93 -10.45
CA ASN A 272 -6.17 -12.70 -11.21
C ASN A 272 -5.53 -12.94 -12.59
N HIS A 273 -4.77 -14.03 -12.77
CA HIS A 273 -3.93 -14.21 -13.96
C HIS A 273 -4.17 -15.50 -14.74
N LEU A 274 -4.71 -16.55 -14.11
CA LEU A 274 -4.79 -17.90 -14.69
C LEU A 274 -6.20 -18.46 -14.83
N ASP A 275 -7.24 -17.78 -14.31
CA ASP A 275 -8.48 -18.46 -13.86
C ASP A 275 -9.14 -19.47 -14.81
N TRP A 276 -9.01 -19.45 -16.15
CA TRP A 276 -9.70 -20.27 -17.17
C TRP A 276 -11.22 -20.62 -17.05
N GLN A 277 -11.88 -20.54 -15.90
CA GLN A 277 -13.30 -20.90 -15.74
C GLN A 277 -14.22 -19.80 -16.25
N ASP A 278 -13.88 -18.53 -15.98
CA ASP A 278 -14.68 -17.39 -16.42
C ASP A 278 -14.25 -16.85 -17.81
N THR A 279 -13.01 -17.10 -18.21
CA THR A 279 -12.42 -16.69 -19.51
C THR A 279 -11.44 -17.75 -19.99
N PRO A 280 -11.90 -18.79 -20.72
CA PRO A 280 -11.07 -19.91 -21.15
C PRO A 280 -10.21 -19.57 -22.38
N GLU A 281 -8.95 -20.00 -22.39
CA GLU A 281 -8.06 -19.95 -23.56
C GLU A 281 -7.93 -21.34 -24.23
N LEU A 282 -7.40 -21.37 -25.46
CA LEU A 282 -7.21 -22.64 -26.21
C LEU A 282 -6.28 -23.63 -25.48
N SER A 283 -5.33 -23.14 -24.69
CA SER A 283 -4.46 -23.97 -23.84
C SER A 283 -5.21 -24.68 -22.72
N ASP A 284 -6.36 -24.15 -22.30
CA ASP A 284 -7.05 -24.58 -21.08
C ASP A 284 -8.07 -25.69 -21.34
N ILE A 285 -8.45 -25.92 -22.61
CA ILE A 285 -9.45 -26.90 -23.03
C ILE A 285 -9.16 -28.29 -22.45
N LYS A 286 -7.89 -28.72 -22.46
CA LYS A 286 -7.49 -30.02 -21.89
C LYS A 286 -7.75 -30.11 -20.38
N ALA A 287 -7.55 -29.02 -19.65
CA ALA A 287 -7.84 -28.94 -18.22
C ALA A 287 -9.36 -28.93 -17.97
N MET A 288 -10.13 -28.21 -18.79
CA MET A 288 -11.60 -28.21 -18.75
C MET A 288 -12.17 -29.62 -18.95
N GLU A 289 -11.70 -30.35 -19.97
CA GLU A 289 -12.13 -31.71 -20.25
C GLU A 289 -11.83 -32.68 -19.10
N ALA A 290 -10.65 -32.55 -18.48
CA ALA A 290 -10.29 -33.35 -17.32
C ALA A 290 -11.20 -33.07 -16.12
N LEU A 291 -11.54 -31.79 -15.89
CA LEU A 291 -12.44 -31.40 -14.81
C LEU A 291 -13.88 -31.90 -15.04
N ASP A 292 -14.37 -31.86 -16.27
CA ASP A 292 -15.70 -32.38 -16.62
C ASP A 292 -15.77 -33.91 -16.45
N LYS A 293 -14.72 -34.63 -16.86
CA LYS A 293 -14.61 -36.08 -16.63
C LYS A 293 -14.62 -36.41 -15.13
N ALA A 294 -13.86 -35.67 -14.32
CA ALA A 294 -13.85 -35.84 -12.87
C ALA A 294 -15.24 -35.58 -12.28
N ARG A 295 -15.90 -34.49 -12.69
CA ARG A 295 -17.24 -34.14 -12.23
C ARG A 295 -18.24 -35.26 -12.51
N LYS A 296 -18.25 -35.81 -13.73
CA LYS A 296 -19.13 -36.93 -14.11
C LYS A 296 -18.90 -38.16 -13.24
N ALA A 297 -17.64 -38.54 -13.02
CA ALA A 297 -17.30 -39.69 -12.18
C ALA A 297 -17.76 -39.50 -10.71
N PHE A 298 -17.65 -38.28 -10.16
CA PHE A 298 -18.16 -37.98 -8.82
C PHE A 298 -19.69 -37.98 -8.77
N ASP A 299 -20.36 -37.41 -9.77
CA ASP A 299 -21.83 -37.38 -9.85
C ASP A 299 -22.42 -38.80 -9.90
N GLU A 300 -21.82 -39.69 -10.68
CA GLU A 300 -22.21 -41.10 -10.75
C GLU A 300 -22.07 -41.78 -9.38
N ARG A 301 -20.91 -41.64 -8.74
CA ARG A 301 -20.66 -42.25 -7.42
C ARG A 301 -21.57 -41.68 -6.33
N LEU A 302 -21.87 -40.39 -6.35
CA LEU A 302 -22.81 -39.76 -5.42
C LEU A 302 -24.24 -40.25 -5.67
N SER A 303 -24.66 -40.35 -6.94
CA SER A 303 -25.98 -40.88 -7.29
C SER A 303 -26.15 -42.31 -6.78
N GLU A 304 -25.15 -43.17 -6.94
CA GLU A 304 -25.16 -44.53 -6.40
C GLU A 304 -25.21 -44.55 -4.86
N SER A 305 -24.39 -43.70 -4.22
CA SER A 305 -24.29 -43.65 -2.76
C SER A 305 -25.56 -43.15 -2.09
N PHE A 306 -26.26 -42.19 -2.70
CA PHE A 306 -27.48 -41.59 -2.19
C PHE A 306 -28.76 -42.27 -2.71
N ASP A 307 -28.68 -43.21 -3.65
CA ASP A 307 -29.85 -43.90 -4.23
C ASP A 307 -30.75 -44.52 -3.15
N LYS A 308 -30.17 -45.19 -2.15
CA LYS A 308 -30.92 -45.78 -1.04
C LYS A 308 -31.67 -44.73 -0.22
N ALA A 309 -31.00 -43.61 0.10
CA ALA A 309 -31.60 -42.52 0.86
C ALA A 309 -32.71 -41.80 0.07
N LEU A 310 -32.52 -41.60 -1.24
CA LEU A 310 -33.54 -41.02 -2.12
C LEU A 310 -34.77 -41.92 -2.24
N LYS A 311 -34.59 -43.25 -2.29
CA LYS A 311 -35.70 -44.22 -2.27
C LYS A 311 -36.46 -44.25 -0.95
N GLU A 312 -35.80 -44.00 0.18
CA GLU A 312 -36.49 -43.83 1.47
C GLU A 312 -37.28 -42.51 1.51
N LEU A 313 -36.71 -41.43 0.98
CA LEU A 313 -37.39 -40.13 0.85
C LEU A 313 -38.67 -40.22 -0.01
N GLN A 314 -38.64 -41.06 -1.06
CA GLN A 314 -39.80 -41.40 -1.88
C GLN A 314 -40.92 -42.10 -1.10
N LYS A 315 -40.58 -42.94 -0.12
CA LYS A 315 -41.58 -43.60 0.74
C LYS A 315 -42.24 -42.62 1.72
N LEU A 316 -41.56 -41.52 2.05
CA LEU A 316 -42.07 -40.44 2.91
C LEU A 316 -42.89 -39.39 2.14
N GLY A 317 -43.10 -39.57 0.83
CA GLY A 317 -43.98 -38.73 0.02
C GLY A 317 -43.29 -37.66 -0.82
N TYR A 318 -41.96 -37.69 -0.97
CA TYR A 318 -41.21 -36.76 -1.81
C TYR A 318 -40.47 -37.45 -2.97
N PRO A 319 -40.52 -36.94 -4.21
CA PRO A 319 -41.26 -35.76 -4.65
C PRO A 319 -42.74 -36.06 -4.90
N GLY A 320 -43.63 -35.13 -4.55
CA GLY A 320 -45.05 -35.20 -4.91
C GLY A 320 -45.29 -34.98 -6.42
N ILE A 321 -46.55 -35.01 -6.84
CA ILE A 321 -46.96 -34.86 -8.27
C ILE A 321 -46.50 -33.50 -8.86
N SER A 322 -46.36 -32.47 -8.01
CA SER A 322 -45.95 -31.12 -8.40
C SER A 322 -44.49 -30.79 -8.09
N ASP A 323 -43.75 -31.66 -7.40
CA ASP A 323 -42.44 -31.28 -6.85
C ASP A 323 -41.28 -31.63 -7.78
N PRO A 324 -40.25 -30.77 -7.88
CA PRO A 324 -39.06 -31.05 -8.68
C PRO A 324 -38.27 -32.22 -8.09
N LYS A 325 -37.79 -33.12 -8.96
CA LYS A 325 -36.94 -34.25 -8.57
C LYS A 325 -35.60 -33.75 -8.05
N LEU A 326 -35.15 -34.29 -6.90
CA LEU A 326 -33.83 -33.98 -6.36
C LEU A 326 -32.74 -34.58 -7.26
N LYS A 327 -31.81 -33.73 -7.70
CA LYS A 327 -30.59 -34.15 -8.39
C LYS A 327 -29.39 -33.65 -7.60
N ILE A 328 -28.53 -34.59 -7.20
CA ILE A 328 -27.24 -34.27 -6.59
C ILE A 328 -26.26 -34.06 -7.74
N ALA A 329 -25.58 -32.91 -7.72
CA ALA A 329 -24.56 -32.58 -8.71
C ALA A 329 -23.35 -31.96 -8.00
N THR A 330 -22.17 -32.41 -8.38
CA THR A 330 -20.89 -31.94 -7.87
C THR A 330 -20.56 -30.62 -8.54
N LYS A 331 -20.18 -29.63 -7.73
CA LYS A 331 -19.61 -28.37 -8.18
C LYS A 331 -18.14 -28.36 -7.81
N LEU A 332 -17.27 -28.63 -8.78
CA LEU A 332 -15.82 -28.61 -8.59
C LEU A 332 -15.29 -27.26 -9.10
N LYS A 333 -14.77 -26.43 -8.21
CA LYS A 333 -13.94 -25.28 -8.58
C LYS A 333 -12.49 -25.57 -8.19
N LEU A 334 -11.54 -25.25 -9.07
CA LEU A 334 -10.13 -25.45 -8.77
C LEU A 334 -9.67 -24.57 -7.59
N GLN A 335 -10.29 -23.40 -7.44
CA GLN A 335 -10.11 -22.48 -6.31
C GLN A 335 -10.37 -23.16 -4.95
N ASP A 336 -11.34 -24.07 -4.89
CA ASP A 336 -11.69 -24.79 -3.65
C ASP A 336 -10.55 -25.75 -3.25
N GLY A 337 -9.84 -26.34 -4.22
CA GLY A 337 -8.68 -27.20 -3.97
C GLY A 337 -7.44 -26.45 -3.49
N LEU A 338 -7.25 -25.20 -3.96
CA LEU A 338 -6.15 -24.34 -3.52
C LEU A 338 -6.42 -23.66 -2.16
N SER A 339 -7.65 -23.73 -1.65
CA SER A 339 -8.07 -23.04 -0.42
C SER A 339 -7.66 -23.74 0.88
N HIS A 340 -7.16 -24.97 0.80
CA HIS A 340 -6.84 -25.80 1.97
C HIS A 340 -5.38 -25.61 2.43
N ASP A 341 -5.14 -25.68 3.74
CA ASP A 341 -3.82 -25.50 4.40
C ASP A 341 -2.74 -26.52 3.97
N SER A 342 -3.13 -27.55 3.22
CA SER A 342 -2.25 -28.59 2.68
C SER A 342 -2.12 -28.55 1.16
N ALA A 343 -2.70 -27.54 0.49
CA ALA A 343 -2.62 -27.38 -0.96
C ALA A 343 -1.18 -27.14 -1.42
N VAL A 344 -0.38 -26.47 -0.59
CA VAL A 344 1.04 -26.26 -0.82
C VAL A 344 1.83 -27.20 0.07
N GLN A 345 2.65 -28.05 -0.56
CA GLN A 345 3.47 -29.04 0.13
C GLN A 345 4.92 -28.96 -0.35
N TYR A 346 5.85 -29.11 0.59
CA TYR A 346 7.26 -29.22 0.29
C TYR A 346 7.66 -30.69 0.23
N GLU A 347 8.28 -31.06 -0.89
CA GLU A 347 8.77 -32.42 -1.12
C GLU A 347 10.17 -32.60 -0.52
N ILE A 348 10.34 -33.60 0.35
CA ILE A 348 11.64 -33.95 0.92
C ILE A 348 12.17 -35.17 0.16
N PRO A 349 13.30 -35.04 -0.57
CA PRO A 349 13.92 -36.16 -1.25
C PRO A 349 14.28 -37.25 -0.24
N ALA A 350 13.77 -38.46 -0.46
CA ALA A 350 14.16 -39.60 0.36
C ALA A 350 15.63 -39.96 0.06
N ALA A 351 16.40 -40.26 1.10
CA ALA A 351 17.70 -40.89 0.92
C ALA A 351 17.50 -42.27 0.26
N ALA A 352 18.12 -42.48 -0.90
CA ALA A 352 18.25 -43.74 -1.65
C ALA A 352 17.08 -44.74 -1.52
N GLY A 353 16.03 -44.55 -2.33
CA GLY A 353 15.01 -45.58 -2.62
C GLY A 353 13.78 -45.61 -1.71
N GLY A 354 13.62 -44.65 -0.80
CA GLY A 354 12.43 -44.52 0.05
C GLY A 354 11.25 -43.78 -0.59
N HIS A 355 10.09 -43.81 0.09
CA HIS A 355 8.93 -43.01 -0.29
C HIS A 355 9.20 -41.52 -0.10
N VAL A 356 8.81 -40.73 -1.10
CA VAL A 356 8.83 -39.26 -1.03
C VAL A 356 7.93 -38.78 0.11
N HIS A 357 8.50 -38.02 1.05
CA HIS A 357 7.73 -37.39 2.11
C HIS A 357 7.32 -35.98 1.71
N ARG A 358 6.09 -35.59 2.06
CA ARG A 358 5.55 -34.26 1.80
C ARG A 358 5.14 -33.61 3.11
N LEU A 359 5.57 -32.38 3.32
CA LEU A 359 5.22 -31.59 4.49
C LEU A 359 4.37 -30.38 4.09
N PRO A 360 3.38 -29.98 4.90
CA PRO A 360 2.56 -28.80 4.64
C PRO A 360 3.39 -27.52 4.74
N GLU A 361 2.86 -26.41 4.22
CA GLU A 361 3.57 -25.12 4.16
C GLU A 361 4.04 -24.61 5.53
N ASP A 362 3.29 -24.88 6.59
CA ASP A 362 3.59 -24.49 7.98
C ASP A 362 4.78 -25.27 8.59
N SER A 363 5.19 -26.37 7.97
CA SER A 363 6.30 -27.21 8.43
C SER A 363 7.65 -26.85 7.80
N ASN A 364 7.68 -25.83 6.93
CA ASN A 364 8.93 -25.33 6.34
C ASN A 364 9.46 -24.11 7.10
N GLY A 365 10.77 -23.87 7.01
CA GLY A 365 11.41 -22.73 7.66
C GLY A 365 10.85 -21.40 7.16
N LEU A 366 10.57 -20.49 8.10
CA LEU A 366 9.98 -19.16 7.86
C LEU A 366 10.74 -18.34 6.79
N GLY A 367 12.07 -18.49 6.70
CA GLY A 367 12.88 -17.79 5.70
C GLY A 367 12.57 -18.16 4.25
N TYR A 368 12.43 -19.46 3.96
CA TYR A 368 12.11 -19.90 2.60
C TYR A 368 10.66 -19.57 2.22
N GLN A 369 9.73 -19.70 3.17
CA GLN A 369 8.35 -19.30 2.97
C GLN A 369 8.24 -17.79 2.64
N ASN A 370 8.95 -16.95 3.40
CA ASN A 370 9.01 -15.51 3.15
C ASN A 370 9.61 -15.19 1.78
N LEU A 371 10.70 -15.87 1.39
CA LEU A 371 11.31 -15.70 0.07
C LEU A 371 10.31 -16.00 -1.05
N VAL A 372 9.67 -17.17 -0.99
CA VAL A 372 8.72 -17.62 -2.02
C VAL A 372 7.52 -16.64 -2.08
N SER A 373 7.03 -16.21 -0.92
CA SER A 373 5.98 -15.20 -0.80
C SER A 373 6.34 -13.87 -1.46
N MET A 374 7.54 -13.35 -1.22
CA MET A 374 8.03 -12.12 -1.86
C MET A 374 8.14 -12.30 -3.39
N VAL A 375 8.68 -13.42 -3.86
CA VAL A 375 8.83 -13.72 -5.30
C VAL A 375 7.48 -13.76 -6.00
N PHE A 376 6.50 -14.48 -5.45
CA PHE A 376 5.14 -14.51 -6.03
C PHE A 376 4.45 -13.14 -5.98
N GLY A 377 4.66 -12.37 -4.91
CA GLY A 377 4.18 -10.99 -4.83
C GLY A 377 4.70 -10.15 -5.99
N LEU A 378 6.02 -10.18 -6.23
CA LEU A 378 6.66 -9.45 -7.33
C LEU A 378 6.17 -9.90 -8.71
N MET A 379 6.03 -11.20 -8.92
CA MET A 379 5.50 -11.74 -10.18
C MET A 379 4.06 -11.26 -10.41
N SER A 380 3.22 -11.31 -9.38
CA SER A 380 1.84 -10.82 -9.45
C SER A 380 1.77 -9.33 -9.81
N TYR A 381 2.58 -8.48 -9.16
CA TYR A 381 2.60 -7.04 -9.46
C TYR A 381 3.13 -6.75 -10.86
N ARG A 382 4.17 -7.47 -11.29
CA ARG A 382 4.70 -7.38 -12.66
C ARG A 382 3.64 -7.76 -13.68
N ASP A 383 3.00 -8.90 -13.52
CA ASP A 383 2.07 -9.44 -14.53
C ASP A 383 0.80 -8.59 -14.60
N ALA A 384 0.35 -8.04 -13.48
CA ALA A 384 -0.71 -7.03 -13.43
C ALA A 384 -0.33 -5.73 -14.18
N TRP A 385 0.89 -5.22 -13.98
CA TRP A 385 1.36 -4.00 -14.63
C TRP A 385 1.60 -4.18 -16.14
N MET A 386 2.26 -5.28 -16.52
CA MET A 386 2.53 -5.66 -17.91
C MET A 386 1.29 -6.13 -18.67
N ARG A 387 0.16 -6.34 -17.96
CA ARG A 387 -1.07 -6.91 -18.50
C ARG A 387 -0.85 -8.27 -19.17
N VAL A 388 -0.06 -9.15 -18.57
CA VAL A 388 0.16 -10.49 -19.12
C VAL A 388 -1.08 -11.37 -18.86
N GLY A 389 -1.47 -12.19 -19.84
CA GLY A 389 -2.64 -13.06 -19.75
C GLY A 389 -3.96 -12.27 -19.73
N LYS A 390 -4.85 -12.59 -18.79
CA LYS A 390 -6.20 -11.99 -18.71
C LYS A 390 -6.21 -10.49 -18.40
N ALA A 391 -5.13 -9.95 -17.83
CA ALA A 391 -5.01 -8.51 -17.63
C ALA A 391 -4.87 -7.73 -18.97
N ALA A 392 -4.57 -8.42 -20.09
CA ALA A 392 -4.66 -7.86 -21.45
C ALA A 392 -6.10 -7.77 -21.97
N ALA A 393 -7.05 -8.52 -21.39
CA ALA A 393 -8.44 -8.58 -21.86
C ALA A 393 -9.29 -7.38 -21.39
N ALA A 394 -8.71 -6.46 -20.61
CA ALA A 394 -9.30 -5.15 -20.39
C ALA A 394 -9.30 -4.43 -21.75
N GLY A 395 -10.49 -4.32 -22.37
CA GLY A 395 -10.67 -3.89 -23.77
C GLY A 395 -10.04 -2.55 -24.12
N GLU A 396 -10.17 -2.13 -25.39
CA GLU A 396 -9.49 -0.95 -25.96
C GLU A 396 -9.68 0.37 -25.17
N ASP A 397 -10.71 0.48 -24.34
CA ASP A 397 -10.97 1.62 -23.43
C ASP A 397 -10.16 1.61 -22.12
N ALA A 398 -9.37 0.57 -21.85
CA ALA A 398 -8.61 0.44 -20.61
C ALA A 398 -7.34 1.33 -20.62
N LYS A 399 -7.41 2.46 -19.90
CA LYS A 399 -6.29 3.40 -19.64
C LYS A 399 -4.95 2.67 -19.57
N PRO A 400 -3.92 2.99 -20.37
CA PRO A 400 -2.66 2.26 -20.39
C PRO A 400 -2.01 2.22 -18.98
N PRO A 401 -1.21 1.18 -18.68
CA PRO A 401 -0.53 1.11 -17.39
C PRO A 401 0.37 2.34 -17.19
N PRO A 402 0.54 2.82 -15.95
CA PRO A 402 1.42 3.94 -15.66
C PRO A 402 2.84 3.68 -16.17
N PRO A 403 3.54 4.68 -16.74
CA PRO A 403 4.87 4.52 -17.30
C PRO A 403 5.95 4.16 -16.25
N LEU A 404 5.70 4.43 -14.97
CA LEU A 404 6.61 4.11 -13.87
C LEU A 404 5.96 3.10 -12.93
N HIS A 405 6.72 2.07 -12.53
CA HIS A 405 6.33 1.11 -11.50
C HIS A 405 7.39 1.07 -10.39
N LEU A 406 7.03 1.52 -9.20
CA LEU A 406 7.89 1.49 -8.03
C LEU A 406 7.45 0.36 -7.09
N MET A 407 8.29 -0.67 -6.96
CA MET A 407 8.05 -1.78 -6.03
C MET A 407 8.85 -1.57 -4.75
N LEU A 408 8.14 -1.44 -3.63
CA LEU A 408 8.71 -1.29 -2.28
C LEU A 408 8.71 -2.65 -1.59
N VAL A 409 9.89 -3.19 -1.26
CA VAL A 409 10.02 -4.50 -0.62
C VAL A 409 10.71 -4.34 0.73
N GLU A 410 10.03 -4.72 1.81
CA GLU A 410 10.58 -4.73 3.16
C GLU A 410 10.77 -6.17 3.63
N GLU A 411 11.99 -6.52 4.00
CA GLU A 411 12.35 -7.84 4.53
C GLU A 411 12.57 -7.76 6.05
N PRO A 412 11.97 -8.67 6.85
CA PRO A 412 12.20 -8.70 8.29
C PRO A 412 13.56 -9.35 8.63
N GLU A 413 14.53 -8.54 9.06
CA GLU A 413 15.95 -8.86 9.34
C GLU A 413 16.24 -10.20 10.07
N ALA A 414 15.27 -10.80 10.76
CA ALA A 414 15.42 -12.01 11.58
C ALA A 414 15.17 -13.34 10.85
N TYR A 415 14.60 -13.35 9.63
CA TYR A 415 14.07 -14.59 9.05
C TYR A 415 14.85 -15.14 7.85
N LEU A 416 15.70 -14.34 7.20
CA LEU A 416 16.51 -14.79 6.06
C LEU A 416 18.00 -14.85 6.38
N HIS A 417 18.61 -16.01 6.11
CA HIS A 417 20.07 -16.17 6.16
C HIS A 417 20.73 -15.27 5.10
N ALA A 418 21.88 -14.66 5.42
CA ALA A 418 22.55 -13.68 4.55
C ALA A 418 22.78 -14.16 3.10
N GLN A 419 23.08 -15.45 2.90
CA GLN A 419 23.22 -16.03 1.56
C GLN A 419 21.90 -16.01 0.77
N VAL A 420 20.78 -16.30 1.43
CA VAL A 420 19.46 -16.29 0.79
C VAL A 420 19.03 -14.86 0.45
N GLN A 421 19.37 -13.89 1.28
CA GLN A 421 19.17 -12.46 0.98
C GLN A 421 19.98 -12.05 -0.27
N GLN A 422 21.23 -12.49 -0.38
CA GLN A 422 22.06 -12.18 -1.55
C GLN A 422 21.50 -12.81 -2.83
N VAL A 423 21.07 -14.07 -2.76
CA VAL A 423 20.40 -14.75 -3.88
C VAL A 423 19.13 -14.00 -4.26
N PHE A 424 18.27 -13.64 -3.30
CA PHE A 424 17.07 -12.86 -3.56
C PHE A 424 17.37 -11.55 -4.30
N ILE A 425 18.30 -10.75 -3.78
CA ILE A 425 18.73 -9.48 -4.38
C ILE A 425 19.29 -9.68 -5.80
N SER A 426 19.93 -10.81 -6.09
CA SER A 426 20.43 -11.15 -7.43
C SER A 426 19.28 -11.53 -8.38
N THR A 427 18.33 -12.36 -7.93
CA THR A 427 17.18 -12.81 -8.73
C THR A 427 16.25 -11.67 -9.10
N LEU A 428 16.08 -10.67 -8.21
CA LEU A 428 15.34 -9.44 -8.53
C LEU A 428 15.87 -8.75 -9.78
N THR A 429 17.19 -8.75 -9.96
CA THR A 429 17.87 -8.08 -11.08
C THR A 429 17.55 -8.80 -12.40
N MET A 430 17.51 -10.13 -12.40
CA MET A 430 17.16 -10.91 -13.59
C MET A 430 15.69 -10.75 -13.99
N SER A 431 14.78 -10.81 -13.02
CA SER A 431 13.35 -10.64 -13.26
C SER A 431 13.02 -9.22 -13.74
N CYS A 432 13.68 -8.19 -13.19
CA CYS A 432 13.46 -6.80 -13.58
C CYS A 432 14.21 -6.37 -14.85
N GLY A 433 15.41 -6.87 -15.09
CA GLY A 433 16.18 -6.58 -16.31
C GLY A 433 15.48 -7.10 -17.58
N THR A 434 14.69 -8.16 -17.46
CA THR A 434 13.81 -8.65 -18.53
C THR A 434 12.70 -7.64 -18.88
N MET A 435 12.26 -6.81 -17.93
CA MET A 435 11.23 -5.76 -18.14
C MET A 435 11.72 -4.61 -19.02
N ARG A 436 12.97 -4.14 -18.86
CA ARG A 436 13.55 -3.08 -19.73
C ARG A 436 13.64 -3.51 -21.19
N ARG A 437 13.91 -4.80 -21.47
CA ARG A 437 14.02 -5.31 -22.85
C ARG A 437 12.66 -5.46 -23.53
N LEU A 438 11.64 -5.93 -22.82
CA LEU A 438 10.28 -6.06 -23.38
C LEU A 438 9.60 -4.71 -23.64
N GLY A 439 9.78 -3.71 -22.77
CA GLY A 439 9.27 -2.35 -22.99
C GLY A 439 10.00 -1.56 -24.09
N SER A 440 11.15 -2.03 -24.56
CA SER A 440 11.96 -1.39 -25.60
C SER A 440 11.71 -1.90 -27.02
N GLN A 441 10.84 -2.89 -27.22
CA GLN A 441 10.47 -3.31 -28.57
C GLN A 441 9.51 -2.27 -29.17
N PRO A 442 9.85 -1.65 -30.32
CA PRO A 442 8.90 -0.81 -31.02
C PRO A 442 7.74 -1.69 -31.47
N THR A 443 6.52 -1.25 -31.17
CA THR A 443 5.29 -1.79 -31.75
C THR A 443 5.37 -1.68 -33.27
N SER A 444 5.91 -2.71 -33.93
CA SER A 444 5.83 -2.83 -35.37
C SER A 444 4.38 -3.11 -35.72
N ALA A 445 3.64 -2.05 -36.03
CA ALA A 445 2.36 -2.17 -36.70
C ALA A 445 2.59 -2.96 -38.00
N ARG A 446 2.15 -4.22 -38.03
CA ARG A 446 1.98 -4.96 -39.27
C ARG A 446 0.81 -4.32 -40.01
N SER A 447 1.10 -3.35 -40.87
CA SER A 447 0.20 -3.01 -41.97
C SER A 447 0.31 -4.13 -43.01
N SER A 448 -0.63 -5.07 -43.01
CA SER A 448 -0.88 -5.92 -44.16
C SER A 448 -1.86 -5.20 -45.08
N SER A 449 -1.37 -4.86 -46.27
CA SER A 449 -2.13 -4.60 -47.49
C SER A 449 -3.01 -5.77 -47.88
#